data_AF-A0A2N2BXB5-F1
#
_entry.id   AF-A0A2N2BXB5-F1
#
_cell.length_a   1.000
_cell.length_b   1.000
_cell.length_c   1.000
_cell.angle_alpha   90.00
_cell.angle_beta   90.00
_cell.angle_gamma   90.00
#
_symmetry.space_group_name_H-M   'P 1'
#
loop_
_entity.id
_entity.type
_entity.pdbx_description
1 polymer ?
#
loop_
_entity_poly.entity_id
_entity_poly.type
_entity_poly.pdbx_seq_one_letter_code
_entity_poly.pdbx_strand_id
1 'polypeptide(L)'
;MPKKGTVINMKSASYNIKQQKKRQIKDRQRILRVVEYLEYNTVFEKCPVEINEGYIVSDVTDYSIFASFVFRNVSKKRIKSLDVRLLCYQKQNIPYLKLPFTYSFERYTLGTRRIGEERIRDKKQLNNPDISVGESFGETVYIPIPESYFSRLELEITGVRYTDGTYEELGIINGKPFTRFVELDDDKKFAYVTHNIFIAAEENYPSRFIPQKGEFVWLCCCAHKNLNEQNECERCHREQKWQFDNISINKLEEISEKIAADTSSIYHDKSKYSQTKYLETDEEIQRKTKAYELAMKRIAEEERRKERLKTWIIPKIILCLLAIYLIAFAMQLIYDAFISKAS
;
A
#
# COMPACT_ATOMS: atom_id res chain seq x y z
N MET A 1 -9.33 49.56 -6.42
CA MET A 1 -7.96 49.01 -6.45
C MET A 1 -8.04 47.50 -6.70
N PRO A 2 -7.66 47.00 -7.88
CA PRO A 2 -7.68 45.57 -8.14
C PRO A 2 -6.47 44.88 -7.50
N LYS A 3 -6.72 43.79 -6.75
CA LYS A 3 -5.68 42.93 -6.16
C LYS A 3 -4.93 42.21 -7.28
N LYS A 4 -3.62 42.44 -7.34
CA LYS A 4 -2.69 41.81 -8.29
C LYS A 4 -2.80 40.29 -8.19
N GLY A 5 -3.09 39.66 -9.33
CA GLY A 5 -3.02 38.22 -9.50
C GLY A 5 -1.62 37.71 -9.22
N THR A 6 -1.55 36.65 -8.41
CA THR A 6 -0.32 35.91 -8.12
C THR A 6 0.16 35.25 -9.41
N VAL A 7 1.14 35.87 -10.07
CA VAL A 7 1.88 35.23 -11.16
C VAL A 7 2.70 34.09 -10.55
N ILE A 8 2.19 32.87 -10.62
CA ILE A 8 2.94 31.67 -10.26
C ILE A 8 4.15 31.61 -11.20
N ASN A 9 5.34 31.82 -10.64
CA ASN A 9 6.60 31.86 -11.37
C ASN A 9 6.85 30.48 -12.03
N MET A 10 6.54 30.34 -13.32
CA MET A 10 6.63 29.07 -14.06
C MET A 10 8.02 28.40 -13.97
N LYS A 11 9.08 29.18 -13.70
CA LYS A 11 10.45 28.66 -13.49
C LYS A 11 10.61 27.90 -12.16
N SER A 12 9.96 28.34 -11.07
CA SER A 12 10.03 27.66 -9.77
C SER A 12 9.19 26.38 -9.75
N ALA A 13 8.03 26.38 -10.41
CA ALA A 13 7.21 25.18 -10.62
C ALA A 13 7.95 24.12 -11.46
N SER A 14 8.60 24.53 -12.55
CA SER A 14 9.37 23.63 -13.42
C SER A 14 10.62 23.03 -12.73
N TYR A 15 11.28 23.82 -11.87
CA TYR A 15 12.42 23.35 -11.06
C TYR A 15 11.97 22.32 -10.01
N ASN A 16 10.83 22.57 -9.35
CA ASN A 16 10.24 21.68 -8.36
C ASN A 16 9.82 20.33 -8.99
N ILE A 17 9.19 20.34 -10.18
CA ILE A 17 8.83 19.11 -10.92
C ILE A 17 10.06 18.28 -11.30
N LYS A 18 11.14 18.91 -11.79
CA LYS A 18 12.39 18.19 -12.12
C LYS A 18 13.01 17.54 -10.88
N GLN A 19 12.99 18.22 -9.74
CA GLN A 19 13.48 17.66 -8.47
C GLN A 19 12.60 16.50 -7.99
N GLN A 20 11.28 16.63 -8.06
CA GLN A 20 10.33 15.57 -7.70
C GLN A 20 10.52 14.32 -8.57
N LYS A 21 10.68 14.48 -9.90
CA LYS A 21 11.01 13.37 -10.81
C LYS A 21 12.33 12.69 -10.44
N LYS A 22 13.39 13.47 -10.19
CA LYS A 22 14.69 12.93 -9.77
C LYS A 22 14.58 12.17 -8.44
N ARG A 23 13.80 12.71 -7.51
CA ARG A 23 13.53 12.07 -6.21
C ARG A 23 12.78 10.75 -6.39
N GLN A 24 11.73 10.71 -7.20
CA GLN A 24 10.99 9.47 -7.47
C GLN A 24 11.90 8.40 -8.09
N ILE A 25 12.77 8.79 -9.04
CA ILE A 25 13.76 7.87 -9.63
C ILE A 25 14.72 7.36 -8.55
N LYS A 26 15.26 8.26 -7.72
CA LYS A 26 16.16 7.89 -6.61
C LYS A 26 15.46 6.93 -5.64
N ASP A 27 14.22 7.23 -5.26
CA ASP A 27 13.42 6.45 -4.33
C ASP A 27 13.20 5.03 -4.89
N ARG A 28 12.83 4.87 -6.15
CA ARG A 28 12.72 3.54 -6.79
C ARG A 28 14.03 2.75 -6.82
N GLN A 29 15.18 3.40 -6.69
CA GLN A 29 16.50 2.75 -6.68
C GLN A 29 17.06 2.45 -5.29
N ARG A 30 16.39 2.91 -4.22
CA ARG A 30 16.82 2.66 -2.85
C ARG A 30 16.73 1.18 -2.53
N ILE A 31 17.74 0.67 -1.83
CA ILE A 31 17.68 -0.65 -1.21
C ILE A 31 17.29 -0.39 0.24
N LEU A 32 16.12 -0.88 0.61
CA LEU A 32 15.53 -0.61 1.90
C LEU A 32 15.48 -1.89 2.72
N ARG A 33 15.73 -1.74 4.02
CA ARG A 33 15.48 -2.75 5.03
C ARG A 33 14.22 -2.36 5.78
N VAL A 34 13.34 -3.31 6.06
CA VAL A 34 12.17 -3.05 6.90
C VAL A 34 12.61 -3.02 8.36
N VAL A 35 12.31 -1.92 9.03
CA VAL A 35 12.54 -1.73 10.47
C VAL A 35 11.31 -2.17 11.24
N GLU A 36 10.13 -1.79 10.76
CA GLU A 36 8.86 -2.08 11.43
C GLU A 36 7.77 -2.27 10.38
N TYR A 37 6.91 -3.26 10.59
CA TYR A 37 5.66 -3.41 9.85
C TYR A 37 4.53 -2.75 10.64
N LEU A 38 3.85 -1.82 10.02
CA LEU A 38 2.70 -1.14 10.60
C LEU A 38 1.45 -1.90 10.17
N GLU A 39 0.79 -2.54 11.14
CA GLU A 39 -0.39 -3.35 10.87
C GLU A 39 -1.65 -2.47 10.77
N TYR A 40 -2.18 -2.35 9.56
CA TYR A 40 -3.40 -1.59 9.26
C TYR A 40 -4.60 -2.51 9.00
N ASN A 41 -4.80 -3.55 9.82
CA ASN A 41 -5.85 -4.56 9.62
C ASN A 41 -7.22 -4.11 10.13
N THR A 42 -7.59 -2.86 9.86
CA THR A 42 -8.87 -2.26 10.23
C THR A 42 -9.62 -1.75 9.01
N VAL A 43 -10.94 -1.68 9.15
CA VAL A 43 -11.81 -1.02 8.18
C VAL A 43 -12.27 0.31 8.76
N PHE A 44 -11.94 1.39 8.06
CA PHE A 44 -12.39 2.72 8.43
C PHE A 44 -13.76 3.00 7.78
N GLU A 45 -14.73 3.35 8.61
CA GLU A 45 -16.02 3.84 8.13
C GLU A 45 -15.83 5.09 7.29
N LYS A 46 -16.56 5.19 6.17
CA LYS A 46 -16.56 6.34 5.26
C LYS A 46 -15.18 6.70 4.68
N CYS A 47 -14.22 5.79 4.69
CA CYS A 47 -12.92 6.06 4.09
C CYS A 47 -12.90 5.60 2.62
N PRO A 48 -12.69 6.52 1.66
CA PRO A 48 -12.66 6.19 0.23
C PRO A 48 -11.38 5.44 -0.21
N VAL A 49 -10.41 5.30 0.70
CA VAL A 49 -9.18 4.54 0.48
C VAL A 49 -8.96 3.53 1.59
N GLU A 50 -8.43 2.38 1.21
CA GLU A 50 -7.99 1.34 2.11
C GLU A 50 -6.47 1.41 2.24
N ILE A 51 -5.95 1.20 3.46
CA ILE A 51 -4.53 0.98 3.67
C ILE A 51 -4.28 -0.53 3.57
N ASN A 52 -3.52 -0.94 2.55
CA ASN A 52 -3.16 -2.34 2.35
C ASN A 52 -1.95 -2.71 3.21
N GLU A 53 -0.92 -1.85 3.19
CA GLU A 53 0.35 -2.11 3.84
C GLU A 53 0.98 -0.80 4.33
N GLY A 54 1.69 -0.87 5.45
CA GLY A 54 2.53 0.22 5.92
C GLY A 54 3.81 -0.28 6.54
N TYR A 55 4.89 0.46 6.33
CA TYR A 55 6.23 0.07 6.75
C TYR A 55 7.02 1.27 7.22
N ILE A 56 7.83 1.05 8.25
CA ILE A 56 8.99 1.88 8.54
C ILE A 56 10.21 1.19 7.96
N VAL A 57 10.93 1.91 7.12
CA VAL A 57 12.04 1.38 6.33
C VAL A 57 13.28 2.24 6.49
N SER A 58 14.44 1.60 6.50
CA SER A 58 15.74 2.28 6.54
C SER A 58 16.46 2.06 5.22
N ASP A 59 17.06 3.12 4.66
CA ASP A 59 18.02 2.94 3.57
C ASP A 59 19.25 2.18 4.07
N VAL A 60 19.68 1.18 3.30
CA VAL A 60 20.87 0.38 3.65
C VAL A 60 22.16 1.19 3.44
N THR A 61 22.12 2.22 2.60
CA THR A 61 23.29 3.01 2.22
C THR A 61 23.56 4.15 3.20
N ASP A 62 22.53 4.92 3.53
CA ASP A 62 22.65 6.15 4.32
C ASP A 62 21.92 6.09 5.68
N TYR A 63 21.29 4.96 6.01
CA TYR A 63 20.53 4.74 7.25
C TYR A 63 19.39 5.73 7.49
N SER A 64 18.96 6.48 6.47
CA SER A 64 17.81 7.36 6.57
C SER A 64 16.54 6.55 6.77
N ILE A 65 15.67 6.99 7.68
CA ILE A 65 14.41 6.33 8.00
C ILE A 65 13.27 6.97 7.22
N PHE A 66 12.36 6.14 6.70
CA PHE A 66 11.19 6.56 5.98
C PHE A 66 9.95 5.78 6.41
N ALA A 67 8.78 6.40 6.26
CA ALA A 67 7.51 5.70 6.23
C ALA A 67 7.09 5.44 4.77
N SER A 68 6.54 4.26 4.52
CA SER A 68 6.00 3.82 3.23
C SER A 68 4.60 3.25 3.44
N PHE A 69 3.65 3.64 2.59
CA PHE A 69 2.25 3.21 2.68
C PHE A 69 1.74 2.83 1.30
N VAL A 70 0.99 1.73 1.23
CA VAL A 70 0.28 1.28 0.04
C VAL A 70 -1.21 1.45 0.30
N PHE A 71 -1.86 2.22 -0.56
CA PHE A 71 -3.29 2.47 -0.50
C PHE A 71 -3.99 1.82 -1.68
N ARG A 72 -5.26 1.46 -1.51
CA ARG A 72 -6.18 1.04 -2.58
C ARG A 72 -7.36 1.98 -2.64
N ASN A 73 -7.74 2.45 -3.83
CA ASN A 73 -8.99 3.18 -4.01
C ASN A 73 -10.17 2.21 -3.95
N VAL A 74 -11.02 2.37 -2.95
CA VAL A 74 -12.22 1.53 -2.74
C VAL A 74 -13.51 2.31 -2.94
N SER A 75 -13.41 3.62 -3.21
CA SER A 75 -14.55 4.46 -3.54
C SER A 75 -15.10 4.16 -4.94
N LYS A 76 -16.33 4.60 -5.20
CA LYS A 76 -16.95 4.52 -6.55
C LYS A 76 -16.41 5.58 -7.52
N LYS A 77 -15.56 6.50 -7.04
CA LYS A 77 -15.04 7.63 -7.82
C LYS A 77 -13.54 7.46 -8.09
N ARG A 78 -13.07 8.09 -9.17
CA ARG A 78 -11.62 8.20 -9.40
C ARG A 78 -11.03 9.28 -8.50
N ILE A 79 -9.88 8.97 -7.90
CA ILE A 79 -9.18 9.87 -6.99
C ILE A 79 -8.07 10.60 -7.74
N LYS A 80 -8.07 11.93 -7.62
CA LYS A 80 -7.02 12.80 -8.18
C LYS A 80 -5.84 12.93 -7.22
N SER A 81 -6.11 13.09 -5.92
CA SER A 81 -5.08 13.14 -4.89
C SER A 81 -5.59 12.67 -3.52
N LEU A 82 -4.68 12.08 -2.75
CA LEU A 82 -4.90 11.70 -1.35
C LEU A 82 -3.95 12.52 -0.46
N ASP A 83 -4.50 13.25 0.50
CA ASP A 83 -3.76 14.00 1.50
C ASP A 83 -3.69 13.19 2.81
N VAL A 84 -2.48 12.99 3.31
CA VAL A 84 -2.22 12.32 4.58
C VAL A 84 -1.31 13.15 5.47
N ARG A 85 -1.27 12.79 6.74
CA ARG A 85 -0.35 13.37 7.72
C ARG A 85 0.24 12.25 8.56
N LEU A 86 1.57 12.17 8.60
CA LEU A 86 2.28 11.30 9.53
C LEU A 86 2.45 12.05 10.85
N LEU A 87 1.91 11.46 11.92
CA LEU A 87 1.98 11.97 13.28
C LEU A 87 3.12 11.24 14.00
N CYS A 88 4.16 11.97 14.37
CA CYS A 88 5.32 11.41 15.06
C CYS A 88 5.29 11.77 16.55
N TYR A 89 5.29 10.76 17.41
CA TYR A 89 5.25 10.90 18.86
C TYR A 89 6.61 10.54 19.46
N GLN A 90 6.99 11.23 20.53
CA GLN A 90 8.25 10.96 21.24
C GLN A 90 8.03 10.21 22.56
N LYS A 91 7.45 10.85 23.57
CA LYS A 91 7.10 10.20 24.85
C LYS A 91 5.74 10.64 25.40
N GLN A 92 5.06 11.51 24.68
CA GLN A 92 3.79 12.12 25.07
C GLN A 92 2.69 11.68 24.10
N ASN A 93 1.44 11.76 24.56
CA ASN A 93 0.27 11.47 23.73
C ASN A 93 -0.10 12.61 22.77
N ILE A 94 0.75 13.63 22.65
CA ILE A 94 0.61 14.72 21.67
C ILE A 94 1.69 14.51 20.61
N PRO A 95 1.34 14.55 19.31
CA PRO A 95 2.33 14.39 18.25
C PRO A 95 3.32 15.55 18.29
N TYR A 96 4.60 15.22 18.41
CA TYR A 96 5.71 16.17 18.39
C TYR A 96 5.87 16.79 17.01
N LEU A 97 5.77 15.95 15.97
CA LEU A 97 5.91 16.37 14.58
C LEU A 97 4.71 15.89 13.76
N LYS A 98 4.25 16.77 12.86
CA LYS A 98 3.16 16.52 11.92
C LYS A 98 3.70 16.71 10.51
N LEU A 99 3.92 15.62 9.79
CA LEU A 99 4.47 15.64 8.42
C LEU A 99 3.32 15.50 7.40
N PRO A 100 2.88 16.61 6.77
CA PRO A 100 1.89 16.53 5.71
C PRO A 100 2.50 15.92 4.46
N PHE A 101 1.74 15.06 3.78
CA PHE A 101 2.15 14.44 2.53
C PHE A 101 0.95 14.28 1.60
N THR A 102 1.15 14.50 0.31
CA THR A 102 0.10 14.38 -0.70
C THR A 102 0.54 13.36 -1.74
N TYR A 103 -0.23 12.29 -1.90
CA TYR A 103 -0.12 11.35 -3.01
C TYR A 103 -0.89 11.92 -4.21
N SER A 104 -0.18 12.27 -5.28
CA SER A 104 -0.80 12.76 -6.52
C SER A 104 0.13 12.60 -7.71
N PHE A 105 -0.45 12.51 -8.90
CA PHE A 105 0.32 12.46 -10.14
C PHE A 105 1.13 13.75 -10.33
N GLU A 106 0.51 14.90 -10.05
CA GLU A 106 1.12 16.24 -10.19
C GLU A 106 2.40 16.39 -9.34
N ARG A 107 2.46 15.74 -8.17
CA ARG A 107 3.63 15.78 -7.26
C ARG A 107 4.62 14.62 -7.48
N TYR A 108 4.36 13.71 -8.42
CA TYR A 108 5.15 12.49 -8.65
C TYR A 108 5.26 11.59 -7.40
N THR A 109 4.21 11.59 -6.57
CA THR A 109 4.16 10.87 -5.30
C THR A 109 3.19 9.69 -5.31
N LEU A 110 2.70 9.25 -6.47
CA LEU A 110 1.88 8.02 -6.56
C LEU A 110 2.70 6.73 -6.53
N GLY A 111 4.01 6.82 -6.79
CA GLY A 111 4.90 5.66 -6.78
C GLY A 111 4.58 4.63 -7.87
N THR A 112 4.64 3.36 -7.48
CA THR A 112 4.24 2.22 -8.29
C THR A 112 2.73 2.00 -8.10
N ARG A 113 2.03 1.84 -9.22
CA ARG A 113 0.57 1.68 -9.27
C ARG A 113 0.22 0.29 -9.80
N ARG A 114 -0.81 -0.35 -9.25
CA ARG A 114 -1.24 -1.71 -9.61
C ARG A 114 -2.76 -1.84 -9.72
N ILE A 115 -3.23 -2.74 -10.58
CA ILE A 115 -4.62 -3.20 -10.61
C ILE A 115 -4.58 -4.71 -10.40
N GLY A 116 -5.16 -5.19 -9.29
CA GLY A 116 -4.88 -6.54 -8.83
C GLY A 116 -3.37 -6.72 -8.60
N GLU A 117 -2.80 -7.79 -9.17
CA GLU A 117 -1.36 -8.08 -9.06
C GLU A 117 -0.50 -7.37 -10.11
N GLU A 118 -1.11 -6.81 -11.17
CA GLU A 118 -0.38 -6.26 -12.31
C GLU A 118 0.07 -4.81 -12.11
N ARG A 119 1.34 -4.54 -12.38
CA ARG A 119 1.90 -3.17 -12.39
C ARG A 119 1.44 -2.36 -13.61
N ILE A 120 0.90 -1.17 -13.37
CA ILE A 120 0.61 -0.19 -14.42
C ILE A 120 1.92 0.43 -14.90
N ARG A 121 2.23 0.25 -16.19
CA ARG A 121 3.41 0.85 -16.85
C ARG A 121 3.36 2.37 -16.80
N ASP A 122 4.51 3.02 -16.58
CA ASP A 122 4.62 4.49 -16.45
C ASP A 122 3.98 5.26 -17.63
N LYS A 123 4.11 4.77 -18.87
CA LYS A 123 3.45 5.37 -20.05
C LYS A 123 1.92 5.37 -19.95
N LYS A 124 1.32 4.31 -19.40
CA LYS A 124 -0.13 4.24 -19.19
C LYS A 124 -0.57 5.17 -18.05
N GLN A 125 0.27 5.38 -17.05
CA GLN A 125 -0.02 6.33 -15.96
C GLN A 125 -0.04 7.78 -16.46
N LEU A 126 0.80 8.15 -17.43
CA LEU A 126 0.74 9.46 -18.08
C LEU A 126 -0.60 9.72 -18.78
N ASN A 127 -1.19 8.68 -19.36
CA ASN A 127 -2.49 8.78 -20.04
C ASN A 127 -3.67 8.68 -19.07
N ASN A 128 -3.48 8.09 -17.88
CA ASN A 128 -4.46 7.96 -16.82
C ASN A 128 -3.86 8.47 -15.50
N PRO A 129 -3.76 9.79 -15.31
CA PRO A 129 -3.09 10.37 -14.14
C PRO A 129 -3.86 10.09 -12.84
N ASP A 130 -5.18 9.92 -12.93
CA ASP A 130 -6.05 9.67 -11.78
C ASP A 130 -6.06 8.19 -11.38
N ILE A 131 -6.27 7.96 -10.08
CA ILE A 131 -6.31 6.63 -9.47
C ILE A 131 -7.69 6.02 -9.70
N SER A 132 -7.72 4.91 -10.44
CA SER A 132 -8.97 4.21 -10.76
C SER A 132 -9.53 3.43 -9.57
N VAL A 133 -10.79 3.04 -9.63
CA VAL A 133 -11.40 2.18 -8.60
C VAL A 133 -10.70 0.82 -8.58
N GLY A 134 -10.43 0.30 -7.38
CA GLY A 134 -9.71 -0.95 -7.15
C GLY A 134 -8.19 -0.85 -7.34
N GLU A 135 -7.68 0.29 -7.82
CA GLU A 135 -6.27 0.50 -8.07
C GLU A 135 -5.49 0.77 -6.78
N SER A 136 -4.32 0.14 -6.66
CA SER A 136 -3.38 0.37 -5.56
C SER A 136 -2.25 1.31 -5.97
N PHE A 137 -1.81 2.17 -5.05
CA PHE A 137 -0.78 3.18 -5.26
C PHE A 137 0.01 3.46 -3.98
N GLY A 138 1.11 4.21 -4.08
CA GLY A 138 1.97 4.58 -2.94
C GLY A 138 3.15 3.63 -2.70
N GLU A 139 3.18 2.48 -3.36
CA GLU A 139 4.34 1.57 -3.36
C GLU A 139 5.58 2.33 -3.89
N THR A 140 6.76 2.14 -3.29
CA THR A 140 8.00 2.90 -3.61
C THR A 140 7.94 4.41 -3.35
N VAL A 141 7.05 4.88 -2.48
CA VAL A 141 6.99 6.29 -2.04
C VAL A 141 7.40 6.39 -0.59
N TYR A 142 8.37 7.27 -0.33
CA TYR A 142 8.99 7.36 0.99
C TYR A 142 8.81 8.76 1.59
N ILE A 143 8.12 8.78 2.73
CA ILE A 143 7.96 9.96 3.58
C ILE A 143 9.15 10.00 4.53
N PRO A 144 10.07 10.97 4.39
CA PRO A 144 11.28 11.03 5.19
C PRO A 144 10.94 11.37 6.63
N ILE A 145 11.44 10.55 7.55
CA ILE A 145 11.34 10.80 8.98
C ILE A 145 12.65 11.48 9.37
N PRO A 146 12.62 12.76 9.80
CA PRO A 146 13.83 13.55 9.96
C PRO A 146 14.72 13.04 11.09
N GLU A 147 14.15 12.37 12.09
CA GLU A 147 14.83 11.99 13.31
C GLU A 147 14.41 10.59 13.76
N SER A 148 15.36 9.80 14.27
CA SER A 148 15.16 8.38 14.61
C SER A 148 14.64 8.14 16.04
N TYR A 149 14.37 9.19 16.82
CA TYR A 149 13.99 9.08 18.23
C TYR A 149 12.48 9.01 18.48
N PHE A 150 11.65 9.02 17.45
CA PHE A 150 10.21 8.88 17.60
C PHE A 150 9.86 7.46 18.08
N SER A 151 9.02 7.36 19.12
CA SER A 151 8.63 6.08 19.72
C SER A 151 7.37 5.49 19.11
N ARG A 152 6.51 6.33 18.52
CA ARG A 152 5.26 5.90 17.90
C ARG A 152 4.97 6.76 16.68
N LEU A 153 4.47 6.13 15.64
CA LEU A 153 4.07 6.75 14.39
C LEU A 153 2.62 6.39 14.09
N GLU A 154 1.79 7.39 13.79
CA GLU A 154 0.41 7.18 13.36
C GLU A 154 0.18 7.87 12.02
N LEU A 155 -0.69 7.27 11.21
CA LEU A 155 -1.10 7.84 9.93
C LEU A 155 -2.50 8.41 10.08
N GLU A 156 -2.65 9.69 9.73
CA GLU A 156 -3.93 10.38 9.60
C GLU A 156 -4.24 10.57 8.11
N ILE A 157 -5.39 10.08 7.65
CA ILE A 157 -5.92 10.40 6.33
C ILE A 157 -6.73 11.69 6.48
N THR A 158 -6.20 12.78 5.92
CA THR A 158 -6.75 14.13 6.09
C THR A 158 -7.75 14.54 5.02
N GLY A 159 -7.71 13.90 3.84
CA GLY A 159 -8.72 14.18 2.84
C GLY A 159 -8.42 13.61 1.46
N VAL A 160 -9.44 13.59 0.62
CA VAL A 160 -9.38 13.08 -0.75
C VAL A 160 -9.95 14.11 -1.71
N ARG A 161 -9.24 14.32 -2.83
CA ARG A 161 -9.75 15.08 -3.97
C ARG A 161 -10.10 14.13 -5.09
N TYR A 162 -11.33 14.20 -5.56
CA TYR A 162 -11.82 13.40 -6.67
C TYR A 162 -11.64 14.11 -8.00
N THR A 163 -11.82 13.35 -9.08
CA THR A 163 -11.71 13.83 -10.47
C THR A 163 -12.81 14.81 -10.88
N ASP A 164 -13.98 14.72 -10.25
CA ASP A 164 -15.10 15.66 -10.43
C ASP A 164 -14.86 17.03 -9.75
N GLY A 165 -13.69 17.21 -9.11
CA GLY A 165 -13.33 18.43 -8.39
C GLY A 165 -13.82 18.48 -6.95
N THR A 166 -14.60 17.49 -6.50
CA THR A 166 -15.05 17.43 -5.11
C THR A 166 -13.87 17.11 -4.18
N TYR A 167 -13.88 17.76 -3.01
CA TYR A 167 -12.93 17.50 -1.93
C TYR A 167 -13.69 17.04 -0.71
N GLU A 168 -13.26 15.91 -0.16
CA GLU A 168 -13.79 15.33 1.05
C GLU A 168 -12.72 15.45 2.13
N GLU A 169 -12.97 16.32 3.11
CA GLU A 169 -12.12 16.46 4.28
C GLU A 169 -12.37 15.29 5.21
N LEU A 170 -11.28 14.66 5.64
CA LEU A 170 -11.30 13.49 6.51
C LEU A 170 -10.47 13.81 7.76
N GLY A 171 -10.75 13.10 8.84
CA GLY A 171 -9.99 13.17 10.09
C GLY A 171 -9.73 11.77 10.61
N ILE A 172 -9.49 10.82 9.69
CA ILE A 172 -9.41 9.40 10.03
C ILE A 172 -7.98 9.15 10.48
N ILE A 173 -7.79 9.20 11.80
CA ILE A 173 -6.57 8.71 12.44
C ILE A 173 -6.69 7.20 12.50
N ASN A 174 -5.64 6.49 12.09
CA ASN A 174 -5.56 5.06 12.31
C ASN A 174 -5.65 4.76 13.81
N GLY A 175 -6.79 4.26 14.28
CA GLY A 175 -6.99 4.02 15.72
C GLY A 175 -8.36 3.50 16.15
N LYS A 176 -9.22 2.99 15.25
CA LYS A 176 -10.41 2.25 15.74
C LYS A 176 -9.94 0.92 16.34
N PRO A 177 -10.41 0.53 17.55
CA PRO A 177 -10.06 -0.75 18.13
C PRO A 177 -10.60 -1.85 17.24
N PHE A 178 -9.71 -2.74 16.81
CA PHE A 178 -10.07 -4.02 16.24
C PHE A 178 -9.79 -5.08 17.28
N THR A 179 -10.66 -6.07 17.34
CA THR A 179 -10.50 -7.18 18.28
C THR A 179 -9.81 -8.31 17.55
N ARG A 180 -8.61 -8.64 17.99
CA ARG A 180 -7.95 -9.87 17.54
C ARG A 180 -8.68 -11.05 18.12
N PHE A 181 -8.82 -12.12 17.35
CA PHE A 181 -9.47 -13.34 17.82
C PHE A 181 -8.78 -13.91 19.07
N VAL A 182 -7.46 -13.74 19.17
CA VAL A 182 -6.66 -14.15 20.34
C VAL A 182 -7.04 -13.39 21.62
N GLU A 183 -7.55 -12.16 21.50
CA GLU A 183 -7.95 -11.29 22.62
C GLU A 183 -9.33 -11.65 23.18
N LEU A 184 -10.08 -12.55 22.52
CA LEU A 184 -11.35 -13.05 23.04
C LEU A 184 -11.13 -13.93 24.28
N ASP A 185 -12.12 -13.91 25.17
CA ASP A 185 -12.19 -14.87 26.28
C ASP A 185 -12.42 -16.31 25.78
N ASP A 186 -12.16 -17.28 26.65
CA ASP A 186 -12.22 -18.71 26.31
C ASP A 186 -13.65 -19.15 25.94
N ASP A 187 -14.67 -18.54 26.55
CA ASP A 187 -16.08 -18.86 26.31
C ASP A 187 -16.50 -18.43 24.89
N LYS A 188 -16.10 -17.23 24.43
CA LYS A 188 -16.32 -16.77 23.05
C LYS A 188 -15.54 -17.58 22.04
N LYS A 189 -14.31 -18.00 22.36
CA LYS A 189 -13.53 -18.92 21.51
C LYS A 189 -14.21 -20.27 21.38
N PHE A 190 -14.75 -20.81 22.47
CA PHE A 190 -15.51 -22.06 22.47
C PHE A 190 -16.81 -21.93 21.66
N ALA A 191 -17.54 -20.83 21.83
CA ALA A 191 -18.74 -20.51 21.06
C ALA A 191 -18.46 -20.50 19.55
N TYR A 192 -17.36 -19.85 19.16
CA TYR A 192 -16.89 -19.83 17.79
C TYR A 192 -16.62 -21.25 17.25
N VAL A 193 -15.79 -22.05 17.95
CA VAL A 193 -15.43 -23.41 17.51
C VAL A 193 -16.67 -24.29 17.31
N THR A 194 -17.65 -24.15 18.19
CA THR A 194 -18.89 -24.95 18.17
C THR A 194 -19.80 -24.62 16.97
N HIS A 195 -19.84 -23.35 16.55
CA HIS A 195 -20.74 -22.88 15.49
C HIS A 195 -20.05 -22.71 14.13
N ASN A 196 -18.72 -22.82 14.07
CA ASN A 196 -17.96 -22.62 12.85
C ASN A 196 -18.23 -23.74 11.84
N ILE A 197 -18.94 -23.42 10.75
CA ILE A 197 -19.19 -24.35 9.64
C ILE A 197 -18.04 -24.40 8.62
N PHE A 198 -17.05 -23.51 8.73
CA PHE A 198 -15.92 -23.39 7.81
C PHE A 198 -14.63 -24.02 8.38
N ILE A 199 -14.75 -25.18 9.04
CA ILE A 199 -13.63 -25.88 9.70
C ILE A 199 -12.49 -26.16 8.72
N ALA A 200 -12.80 -26.62 7.51
CA ALA A 200 -11.79 -26.90 6.47
C ALA A 200 -10.99 -25.65 6.04
N ALA A 201 -11.60 -24.46 6.12
CA ALA A 201 -10.90 -23.22 5.81
C ALA A 201 -9.98 -22.78 6.95
N GLU A 202 -10.23 -23.18 8.21
CA GLU A 202 -9.37 -22.82 9.35
C GLU A 202 -7.96 -23.42 9.27
N GLU A 203 -7.82 -24.61 8.66
CA GLU A 203 -6.51 -25.25 8.48
C GLU A 203 -5.57 -24.43 7.59
N ASN A 204 -6.11 -23.76 6.57
CA ASN A 204 -5.33 -22.98 5.59
C ASN A 204 -5.39 -21.47 5.85
N TYR A 205 -6.49 -20.99 6.44
CA TYR A 205 -6.80 -19.57 6.65
C TYR A 205 -7.41 -19.38 8.04
N PRO A 206 -6.60 -19.45 9.11
CA PRO A 206 -7.11 -19.37 10.47
C PRO A 206 -7.80 -18.03 10.74
N SER A 207 -8.82 -18.05 11.60
CA SER A 207 -9.49 -16.85 12.09
C SER A 207 -8.57 -16.06 13.02
N ARG A 208 -8.32 -14.81 12.64
CA ARG A 208 -7.37 -13.90 13.30
C ARG A 208 -8.04 -12.69 13.90
N PHE A 209 -9.17 -12.27 13.33
CA PHE A 209 -9.86 -11.06 13.70
C PHE A 209 -11.37 -11.31 13.79
N ILE A 210 -12.04 -10.52 14.62
CA ILE A 210 -13.48 -10.35 14.50
C ILE A 210 -13.78 -9.61 13.19
N PRO A 211 -14.73 -10.08 12.36
CA PRO A 211 -15.05 -9.42 11.10
C PRO A 211 -15.61 -8.02 11.35
N GLN A 212 -15.22 -7.07 10.49
CA GLN A 212 -15.65 -5.67 10.58
C GLN A 212 -16.28 -5.22 9.26
N LYS A 213 -17.32 -4.40 9.32
CA LYS A 213 -18.00 -3.87 8.13
C LYS A 213 -17.86 -2.34 8.09
N GLY A 214 -17.36 -1.84 6.97
CA GLY A 214 -17.38 -0.42 6.63
C GLY A 214 -18.36 -0.12 5.52
N GLU A 215 -18.30 1.11 5.01
CA GLU A 215 -19.15 1.55 3.91
C GLU A 215 -18.72 0.91 2.57
N PHE A 216 -17.43 0.95 2.27
CA PHE A 216 -16.88 0.51 0.98
C PHE A 216 -16.22 -0.87 1.01
N VAL A 217 -15.76 -1.30 2.18
CA VAL A 217 -15.03 -2.57 2.37
C VAL A 217 -15.46 -3.28 3.64
N TRP A 218 -15.13 -4.56 3.73
CA TRP A 218 -15.31 -5.37 4.93
C TRP A 218 -14.07 -6.24 5.20
N LEU A 219 -13.77 -6.46 6.48
CA LEU A 219 -12.69 -7.31 6.96
C LEU A 219 -13.23 -8.71 7.24
N CYS A 220 -12.68 -9.70 6.56
CA CYS A 220 -12.91 -11.11 6.84
C CYS A 220 -12.13 -11.55 8.08
N CYS A 221 -12.66 -12.54 8.80
CA CYS A 221 -12.00 -13.12 9.98
C CYS A 221 -10.59 -13.67 9.68
N CYS A 222 -10.29 -14.07 8.43
CA CYS A 222 -8.95 -14.47 7.98
C CYS A 222 -7.94 -13.31 7.76
N ALA A 223 -8.30 -12.08 8.16
CA ALA A 223 -7.57 -10.84 7.96
C ALA A 223 -7.57 -10.26 6.53
N HIS A 224 -8.28 -10.88 5.59
CA HIS A 224 -8.38 -10.34 4.24
C HIS A 224 -9.48 -9.28 4.16
N LYS A 225 -9.20 -8.17 3.50
CA LYS A 225 -10.15 -7.10 3.26
C LYS A 225 -10.74 -7.26 1.87
N ASN A 226 -12.06 -7.15 1.80
CA ASN A 226 -12.85 -7.40 0.60
C ASN A 226 -13.69 -6.16 0.30
N LEU A 227 -14.08 -6.00 -0.96
CA LEU A 227 -15.05 -4.97 -1.35
C LEU A 227 -16.42 -5.31 -0.77
N ASN A 228 -17.20 -4.30 -0.39
CA ASN A 228 -18.51 -4.52 0.25
C ASN A 228 -19.52 -5.20 -0.69
N GLU A 229 -19.33 -5.07 -2.00
CA GLU A 229 -20.13 -5.76 -3.03
C GLU A 229 -19.87 -7.28 -3.09
N GLN A 230 -18.83 -7.78 -2.42
CA GLN A 230 -18.47 -9.20 -2.46
C GLN A 230 -19.16 -9.97 -1.33
N ASN A 231 -19.95 -10.97 -1.72
CA ASN A 231 -20.69 -11.83 -0.81
C ASN A 231 -19.82 -12.87 -0.09
N GLU A 232 -18.61 -13.11 -0.58
CA GLU A 232 -17.65 -14.07 -0.04
C GLU A 232 -16.25 -13.46 -0.01
N CYS A 233 -15.40 -13.94 0.90
CA CYS A 233 -14.02 -13.54 0.95
C CYS A 233 -13.23 -14.09 -0.24
N GLU A 234 -12.53 -13.24 -1.00
CA GLU A 234 -11.72 -13.66 -2.15
C GLU A 234 -10.63 -14.67 -1.78
N ARG A 235 -10.15 -14.63 -0.52
CA ARG A 235 -9.03 -15.43 -0.06
C ARG A 235 -9.44 -16.77 0.57
N CYS A 236 -10.45 -16.76 1.43
CA CYS A 236 -10.83 -17.94 2.21
C CYS A 236 -12.23 -18.47 1.89
N HIS A 237 -12.93 -17.83 0.95
CA HIS A 237 -14.27 -18.21 0.49
C HIS A 237 -15.36 -18.28 1.57
N ARG A 238 -15.09 -17.80 2.79
CA ARG A 238 -16.11 -17.66 3.82
C ARG A 238 -17.13 -16.61 3.39
N GLU A 239 -18.40 -16.95 3.53
CA GLU A 239 -19.52 -16.06 3.24
C GLU A 239 -19.50 -14.84 4.16
N GLN A 240 -19.70 -13.65 3.59
CA GLN A 240 -19.76 -12.38 4.30
C GLN A 240 -20.89 -12.40 5.31
N LYS A 241 -22.11 -12.77 4.87
CA LYS A 241 -23.31 -12.74 5.71
C LYS A 241 -23.15 -13.64 6.92
N TRP A 242 -22.73 -14.89 6.71
CA TRP A 242 -22.51 -15.83 7.80
C TRP A 242 -21.50 -15.30 8.83
N GLN A 243 -20.39 -14.69 8.39
CA GLN A 243 -19.38 -14.14 9.30
C GLN A 243 -19.94 -13.05 10.21
N PHE A 244 -20.73 -12.12 9.68
CA PHE A 244 -21.32 -11.05 10.49
C PHE A 244 -22.45 -11.55 11.40
N ASP A 245 -23.23 -12.52 10.92
CA ASP A 245 -24.33 -13.10 11.67
C ASP A 245 -23.85 -14.02 12.80
N ASN A 246 -22.62 -14.55 12.75
CA ASN A 246 -22.11 -15.59 13.67
C ASN A 246 -20.81 -15.23 14.43
N ILE A 247 -19.93 -14.39 13.87
CA ILE A 247 -18.61 -14.06 14.47
C ILE A 247 -18.57 -12.61 14.98
N SER A 248 -19.69 -11.87 14.95
CA SER A 248 -19.73 -10.57 15.64
C SER A 248 -19.60 -10.76 17.16
N ILE A 249 -18.97 -9.80 17.85
CA ILE A 249 -18.74 -9.87 19.32
C ILE A 249 -20.05 -10.15 20.05
N ASN A 250 -21.10 -9.38 19.75
CA ASN A 250 -22.41 -9.53 20.38
C ASN A 250 -23.02 -10.92 20.14
N LYS A 251 -22.75 -11.54 18.99
CA LYS A 251 -23.27 -12.87 18.69
C LYS A 251 -22.51 -13.96 19.44
N LEU A 252 -21.18 -13.85 19.48
CA LEU A 252 -20.36 -14.77 20.27
C LEU A 252 -20.75 -14.70 21.76
N GLU A 253 -21.09 -13.51 22.26
CA GLU A 253 -21.66 -13.32 23.60
C GLU A 253 -23.00 -14.08 23.74
N GLU A 254 -23.98 -13.83 22.87
CA GLU A 254 -25.27 -14.53 22.91
C GLU A 254 -25.13 -16.06 22.86
N ILE A 255 -24.22 -16.58 22.02
CA ILE A 255 -23.95 -18.01 21.91
C ILE A 255 -23.28 -18.53 23.18
N SER A 256 -22.29 -17.80 23.71
CA SER A 256 -21.59 -18.20 24.94
C SER A 256 -22.54 -18.27 26.14
N GLU A 257 -23.48 -17.33 26.24
CA GLU A 257 -24.51 -17.30 27.28
C GLU A 257 -25.48 -18.48 27.14
N LYS A 258 -25.90 -18.81 25.91
CA LYS A 258 -26.74 -20.00 25.65
C LYS A 258 -26.02 -21.28 26.02
N ILE A 259 -24.76 -21.43 25.59
CA ILE A 259 -23.94 -22.59 25.94
C ILE A 259 -23.78 -22.69 27.46
N ALA A 260 -23.53 -21.57 28.15
CA ALA A 260 -23.42 -21.53 29.61
C ALA A 260 -24.73 -21.91 30.31
N ALA A 261 -25.87 -21.45 29.80
CA ALA A 261 -27.19 -21.81 30.31
C ALA A 261 -27.48 -23.31 30.11
N ASP A 262 -27.18 -23.85 28.93
CA ASP A 262 -27.38 -25.26 28.61
C ASP A 262 -26.44 -26.16 29.43
N THR A 263 -25.17 -25.77 29.60
CA THR A 263 -24.19 -26.49 30.44
C THR A 263 -24.43 -26.33 31.94
N SER A 264 -25.12 -25.27 32.40
CA SER A 264 -25.51 -25.14 33.80
C SER A 264 -26.50 -26.23 34.26
N SER A 265 -27.11 -26.97 33.32
CA SER A 265 -27.97 -28.13 33.60
C SER A 265 -27.21 -29.48 33.68
N ILE A 266 -25.91 -29.53 33.34
CA ILE A 266 -25.11 -30.75 33.24
C ILE A 266 -23.71 -30.49 33.84
N TYR A 267 -23.50 -30.85 35.11
CA TYR A 267 -22.33 -30.48 35.91
C TYR A 267 -20.93 -30.95 35.40
N HIS A 268 -19.94 -30.10 35.74
CA HIS A 268 -18.51 -30.32 36.06
C HIS A 268 -17.61 -31.18 35.15
N ASP A 269 -16.71 -30.52 34.40
CA ASP A 269 -15.24 -30.72 34.51
C ASP A 269 -14.49 -29.62 33.73
N LYS A 270 -13.74 -28.75 34.41
CA LYS A 270 -12.97 -27.64 33.81
C LYS A 270 -11.51 -28.01 33.51
N SER A 271 -11.21 -29.29 33.33
CA SER A 271 -9.83 -29.75 33.19
C SER A 271 -9.58 -30.52 31.89
N LYS A 272 -9.72 -29.89 30.69
CA LYS A 272 -9.19 -30.54 29.46
C LYS A 272 -8.98 -29.73 28.17
N TYR A 273 -9.02 -28.41 28.16
CA TYR A 273 -8.75 -27.67 26.92
C TYR A 273 -7.80 -26.50 27.15
N SER A 274 -6.51 -26.82 27.29
CA SER A 274 -5.44 -25.92 26.87
C SER A 274 -5.12 -26.24 25.42
N GLN A 275 -5.62 -25.41 24.49
CA GLN A 275 -5.13 -25.38 23.11
C GLN A 275 -4.23 -24.16 22.93
N THR A 276 -3.09 -24.14 23.62
CA THR A 276 -1.92 -23.38 23.17
C THR A 276 -1.25 -24.15 22.03
N LYS A 277 -1.89 -24.13 20.87
CA LYS A 277 -1.29 -24.49 19.59
C LYS A 277 -1.84 -23.45 18.61
N TYR A 278 -0.99 -22.93 17.72
CA TYR A 278 -1.21 -21.73 16.90
C TYR A 278 -0.89 -20.39 17.60
N LEU A 279 0.37 -20.25 18.03
CA LEU A 279 1.08 -18.98 18.00
C LEU A 279 1.85 -18.92 16.67
N GLU A 280 1.18 -18.50 15.58
CA GLU A 280 1.82 -18.26 14.26
C GLU A 280 1.78 -16.76 13.90
N THR A 281 2.31 -15.89 14.76
CA THR A 281 2.35 -14.44 14.48
C THR A 281 3.70 -13.96 13.94
N ASP A 282 4.82 -14.52 14.40
CA ASP A 282 6.15 -13.98 14.06
C ASP A 282 6.66 -14.47 12.69
N GLU A 283 6.36 -15.71 12.32
CA GLU A 283 6.81 -16.27 11.03
C GLU A 283 6.15 -15.57 9.84
N GLU A 284 4.88 -15.21 9.95
CA GLU A 284 4.16 -14.56 8.86
C GLU A 284 4.56 -13.11 8.69
N ILE A 285 4.80 -12.40 9.80
CA ILE A 285 5.42 -11.08 9.77
C ILE A 285 6.75 -11.22 9.04
N GLN A 286 7.64 -12.13 9.45
CA GLN A 286 8.93 -12.34 8.79
C GLN A 286 8.82 -12.72 7.30
N ARG A 287 7.83 -13.54 6.91
CA ARG A 287 7.57 -13.86 5.49
C ARG A 287 7.17 -12.63 4.70
N LYS A 288 6.25 -11.81 5.22
CA LYS A 288 5.86 -10.54 4.60
C LYS A 288 7.03 -9.57 4.51
N THR A 289 7.83 -9.45 5.56
CA THR A 289 9.04 -8.62 5.60
C THR A 289 10.03 -9.04 4.51
N LYS A 290 10.36 -10.33 4.44
CA LYS A 290 11.28 -10.88 3.42
C LYS A 290 10.73 -10.73 2.00
N ALA A 291 9.42 -10.95 1.82
CA ALA A 291 8.79 -10.79 0.51
C ALA A 291 8.83 -9.34 0.03
N TYR A 292 8.55 -8.38 0.91
CA TYR A 292 8.64 -6.95 0.62
C TYR A 292 10.07 -6.52 0.30
N GLU A 293 11.05 -6.93 1.12
CA GLU A 293 12.48 -6.64 0.87
C GLU A 293 12.95 -7.21 -0.47
N LEU A 294 12.55 -8.44 -0.80
CA LEU A 294 12.89 -9.07 -2.08
C LEU A 294 12.22 -8.36 -3.26
N ALA A 295 10.96 -7.97 -3.13
CA ALA A 295 10.22 -7.24 -4.15
C ALA A 295 10.85 -5.87 -4.41
N MET A 296 11.16 -5.11 -3.35
CA MET A 296 11.81 -3.81 -3.46
C MET A 296 13.22 -3.93 -4.07
N LYS A 297 13.99 -4.94 -3.67
CA LYS A 297 15.31 -5.22 -4.24
C LYS A 297 15.23 -5.51 -5.74
N ARG A 298 14.28 -6.34 -6.19
CA ARG A 298 14.07 -6.64 -7.62
C ARG A 298 13.71 -5.40 -8.41
N ILE A 299 12.80 -4.57 -7.89
CA ILE A 299 12.41 -3.31 -8.53
C ILE A 299 13.63 -2.39 -8.66
N ALA A 300 14.38 -2.19 -7.58
CA ALA A 300 15.57 -1.35 -7.57
C ALA A 300 16.66 -1.85 -8.53
N GLU A 301 16.90 -3.16 -8.60
CA GLU A 301 17.87 -3.76 -9.52
C GLU A 301 17.45 -3.64 -10.99
N GLU A 302 16.16 -3.82 -11.29
CA GLU A 302 15.62 -3.58 -12.63
C GLU A 302 15.78 -2.12 -13.06
N GLU A 303 15.45 -1.17 -12.17
CA GLU A 303 15.56 0.27 -12.44
C GLU A 303 17.03 0.63 -12.70
N ARG A 304 17.96 0.15 -11.86
CA ARG A 304 19.42 0.33 -12.04
C ARG A 304 19.93 -0.32 -13.33
N ARG A 305 19.39 -1.47 -13.74
CA ARG A 305 19.76 -2.12 -15.00
C ARG A 305 19.26 -1.32 -16.20
N LYS A 306 18.01 -0.86 -16.19
CA LYS A 306 17.44 0.00 -17.25
C LYS A 306 18.24 1.29 -17.41
N GLU A 307 18.66 1.92 -16.31
CA GLU A 307 19.53 3.10 -16.38
C GLU A 307 20.92 2.79 -16.91
N ARG A 308 21.57 1.70 -16.48
CA ARG A 308 22.86 1.26 -17.04
C ARG A 308 22.78 1.00 -18.54
N LEU A 309 21.72 0.34 -19.01
CA LEU A 309 21.49 0.13 -20.44
C LEU A 309 21.32 1.48 -21.16
N LYS A 310 20.55 2.41 -20.59
CA LYS A 310 20.31 3.74 -21.16
C LYS A 310 21.60 4.58 -21.26
N THR A 311 22.45 4.53 -20.24
CA THR A 311 23.67 5.35 -20.17
C THR A 311 24.84 4.76 -20.98
N TRP A 312 24.91 3.44 -21.15
CA TRP A 312 26.02 2.79 -21.86
C TRP A 312 25.71 2.34 -23.29
N ILE A 313 24.49 1.86 -23.56
CA ILE A 313 24.15 1.25 -24.85
C ILE A 313 23.67 2.30 -25.85
N ILE A 314 22.82 3.23 -25.43
CA ILE A 314 22.26 4.25 -26.33
C ILE A 314 23.36 5.12 -26.97
N PRO A 315 24.39 5.61 -26.24
CA PRO A 315 25.47 6.37 -26.88
C PRO A 315 26.24 5.53 -27.90
N LYS A 316 26.49 4.24 -27.61
CA LYS A 316 27.18 3.34 -28.53
C LYS A 316 26.37 3.08 -29.81
N ILE A 317 25.06 2.89 -29.69
CA ILE A 317 24.16 2.73 -30.86
C ILE A 317 24.17 4.00 -31.70
N ILE A 318 24.05 5.18 -31.09
CA ILE A 318 24.09 6.47 -31.80
C ILE A 318 25.43 6.62 -32.54
N LEU A 319 26.54 6.30 -31.88
CA LEU A 319 27.89 6.42 -32.46
C LEU A 319 28.08 5.43 -33.63
N CYS A 320 27.56 4.20 -33.52
CA CYS A 320 27.53 3.25 -34.63
C CYS A 320 26.69 3.74 -35.81
N LEU A 321 25.48 4.27 -35.57
CA LEU A 321 24.63 4.82 -36.63
C LEU A 321 25.28 6.01 -37.34
N LEU A 322 25.98 6.86 -36.57
CA LEU A 322 26.72 8.01 -37.11
C LEU A 322 27.92 7.56 -37.95
N ALA A 323 28.63 6.52 -37.53
CA ALA A 323 29.70 5.91 -38.32
C ALA A 323 29.18 5.29 -39.64
N ILE A 324 28.06 4.56 -39.59
CA ILE A 324 27.42 3.99 -40.79
C ILE A 324 27.00 5.10 -41.75
N TYR A 325 26.39 6.18 -41.23
CA TYR A 325 26.01 7.34 -42.03
C TYR A 325 27.21 8.01 -42.71
N LEU A 326 28.30 8.22 -41.97
CA LEU A 326 29.53 8.81 -42.52
C LEU A 326 30.16 7.94 -43.62
N ILE A 327 30.15 6.62 -43.46
CA ILE A 327 30.63 5.68 -44.49
C ILE A 327 29.74 5.76 -45.74
N ALA A 328 28.42 5.74 -45.57
CA ALA A 328 27.49 5.86 -46.69
C ALA A 328 27.65 7.20 -47.43
N PHE A 329 27.82 8.30 -46.69
CA PHE A 329 28.06 9.63 -47.24
C PHE A 329 29.39 9.71 -48.01
N ALA A 330 30.46 9.14 -47.47
CA ALA A 330 31.76 9.07 -48.16
C ALA A 330 31.68 8.23 -49.44
N MET A 331 30.98 7.08 -49.40
CA MET A 331 30.75 6.25 -50.58
C MET A 331 29.95 7.00 -51.66
N GLN A 332 28.97 7.81 -51.25
CA GLN A 332 28.17 8.60 -52.18
C GLN A 332 28.99 9.73 -52.83
N LEU A 333 29.83 10.43 -52.05
CA LEU A 333 30.77 11.42 -52.61
C LEU A 333 31.76 10.80 -53.60
N ILE A 334 32.27 9.60 -53.32
CA ILE A 334 33.15 8.87 -54.23
C ILE A 334 32.40 8.49 -55.51
N TYR A 335 31.16 8.01 -55.38
CA TYR A 335 30.32 7.66 -56.52
C TYR A 335 30.02 8.87 -57.43
N ASP A 336 29.64 10.00 -56.84
CA ASP A 336 29.35 11.25 -57.56
C ASP A 336 30.61 11.78 -58.28
N ALA A 337 31.78 11.70 -57.63
CA ALA A 337 33.06 12.10 -58.22
C ALA A 337 33.53 11.15 -59.36
N PHE A 338 33.09 9.89 -59.34
CA PHE A 338 33.39 8.93 -60.41
C PHE A 338 32.49 9.15 -61.62
N ILE A 339 31.20 9.45 -61.40
CA ILE A 339 30.25 9.80 -62.46
C ILE A 339 30.64 11.10 -63.15
N SER A 340 31.04 12.13 -62.40
CA SER A 340 31.45 13.42 -62.97
C SER A 340 32.73 13.37 -63.82
N LYS A 341 33.50 12.28 -63.73
CA LYS A 341 34.68 12.02 -64.59
C LYS A 341 34.36 11.16 -65.81
N ALA A 342 33.19 10.52 -65.85
CA ALA A 342 32.74 9.67 -66.93
C ALA A 342 31.79 10.39 -67.92
N SER A 343 31.22 11.53 -67.52
CA SER A 343 30.60 12.54 -68.40
C SER A 343 31.64 13.53 -68.91
#